data_AF-A0A1L7WU32-F1
#
_entry.id   AF-A0A1L7WU32-F1
#
_cell.length_a   1.000
_cell.length_b   1.000
_cell.length_c   1.000
_cell.angle_alpha   90.00
_cell.angle_beta   90.00
_cell.angle_gamma   90.00
#
_symmetry.space_group_name_H-M   'P 1'
#
loop_
_entity.id
_entity.type
_entity.pdbx_description
1 polymer ?
#
loop_
_entity_poly.entity_id
_entity_poly.type
_entity_poly.pdbx_seq_one_letter_code
_entity_poly.pdbx_strand_id
1 'polypeptide(L)'
;MPIPFWTIGSIYGATAVAFGAFGAHGLKKKIADPARIANWNTAAHYQLVHSGVLLLVSSVAPKNTLASGLLVAGMTMFSGSIYLLTLDPQRFKALGPVTPLGGLCLIGGWAALAFGKRIPFPR
;
A
#
# COMPACT_ATOMS: atom_id res chain seq x y z
N MET A 1 7.12 18.62 13.76
CA MET A 1 7.62 17.23 13.90
C MET A 1 7.63 16.58 12.53
N PRO A 2 8.70 15.87 12.14
CA PRO A 2 8.67 15.11 10.88
C PRO A 2 7.54 14.08 10.96
N ILE A 3 6.84 13.86 9.84
CA ILE A 3 5.80 12.83 9.73
C ILE A 3 6.40 11.49 10.19
N PRO A 4 5.79 10.76 11.14
CA PRO A 4 6.36 9.52 11.65
C PRO A 4 6.12 8.36 10.67
N PHE A 5 6.79 8.39 9.50
CA PHE A 5 6.65 7.38 8.44
C PHE A 5 6.89 5.95 8.93
N TRP A 6 7.76 5.77 9.94
CA TRP A 6 7.94 4.48 10.63
C TRP A 6 6.63 3.96 11.27
N THR A 7 5.92 4.82 11.98
CA THR A 7 4.63 4.47 12.62
C THR A 7 3.59 4.16 11.56
N ILE A 8 3.54 4.99 10.51
CA ILE A 8 2.62 4.80 9.38
C ILE A 8 2.89 3.45 8.69
N GLY A 9 4.15 3.14 8.37
CA GLY A 9 4.55 1.85 7.79
C GLY A 9 4.17 0.67 8.66
N SER A 10 4.34 0.79 9.98
CA SER A 10 3.93 -0.25 10.94
C SER A 10 2.42 -0.49 10.91
N ILE A 11 1.62 0.58 10.86
CA ILE A 11 0.15 0.49 10.76
C ILE A 11 -0.27 -0.12 9.42
N TYR A 12 0.34 0.28 8.30
CA TYR A 12 0.04 -0.33 7.00
C TYR A 12 0.40 -1.83 6.99
N GLY A 13 1.53 -2.21 7.57
CA GLY A 13 1.94 -3.61 7.67
C GLY A 13 0.95 -4.44 8.50
N ALA A 14 0.59 -3.96 9.69
CA ALA A 14 -0.37 -4.62 10.55
C ALA A 14 -1.74 -4.79 9.87
N THR A 15 -2.25 -3.74 9.23
CA THR A 15 -3.53 -3.78 8.52
C THR A 15 -3.47 -4.65 7.26
N ALA A 16 -2.34 -4.70 6.54
CA ALA A 16 -2.16 -5.58 5.40
C ALA A 16 -2.21 -7.06 5.82
N VAL A 17 -1.59 -7.42 6.95
CA VAL A 17 -1.67 -8.77 7.53
C VAL A 17 -3.12 -9.10 7.93
N ALA A 18 -3.78 -8.19 8.65
CA ALA A 18 -5.17 -8.37 9.06
C ALA A 18 -6.11 -8.55 7.86
N PHE A 19 -5.97 -7.72 6.83
CA PHE A 19 -6.78 -7.81 5.60
C PHE A 19 -6.44 -9.04 4.78
N GLY A 20 -5.17 -9.44 4.69
CA GLY A 20 -4.78 -10.71 4.05
C GLY A 20 -5.42 -11.93 4.73
N ALA A 21 -5.36 -11.99 6.07
CA ALA A 21 -6.00 -13.05 6.84
C ALA A 21 -7.52 -13.04 6.68
N PHE A 22 -8.14 -11.86 6.73
CA PHE A 22 -9.58 -11.68 6.50
C PHE A 22 -9.98 -12.13 5.08
N GLY A 23 -9.21 -11.77 4.06
CA GLY A 23 -9.42 -12.21 2.68
C GLY A 23 -9.43 -13.73 2.54
N ALA A 24 -8.44 -14.40 3.14
CA ALA A 24 -8.26 -15.84 3.04
C ALA A 24 -9.31 -16.67 3.82
N HIS A 25 -9.73 -16.21 5.02
CA HIS A 25 -10.55 -17.02 5.94
C HIS A 25 -11.98 -16.51 6.11
N GLY A 26 -12.19 -15.19 6.00
CA GLY A 26 -13.48 -14.53 6.23
C GLY A 26 -14.19 -14.18 4.94
N LEU A 27 -13.54 -13.39 4.08
CA LEU A 27 -14.15 -12.77 2.90
C LEU A 27 -14.61 -13.80 1.86
N LYS A 28 -13.85 -14.87 1.65
CA LYS A 28 -14.23 -15.99 0.77
C LYS A 28 -15.56 -16.65 1.13
N LYS A 29 -16.00 -16.55 2.39
CA LYS A 29 -17.31 -17.07 2.85
C LYS A 29 -18.47 -16.10 2.55
N LYS A 30 -18.16 -14.87 2.15
CA LYS A 30 -19.14 -13.78 1.93
C LYS A 30 -19.21 -13.34 0.47
N ILE A 31 -18.14 -13.48 -0.29
CA ILE A 31 -18.05 -13.10 -1.71
C ILE A 31 -17.72 -14.33 -2.52
N ALA A 32 -18.65 -14.73 -3.41
CA ALA A 32 -18.48 -15.88 -4.30
C ALA A 32 -17.64 -15.58 -5.55
N ASP A 33 -17.55 -14.31 -5.94
CA ASP A 33 -16.80 -13.89 -7.13
C ASP A 33 -15.27 -14.04 -6.90
N PRO A 34 -14.61 -14.97 -7.61
CA PRO A 34 -13.19 -15.23 -7.42
C PRO A 34 -12.32 -14.05 -7.88
N ALA A 35 -12.74 -13.25 -8.85
CA ALA A 35 -11.99 -12.09 -9.32
C ALA A 35 -11.94 -10.99 -8.24
N ARG A 36 -13.06 -10.77 -7.53
CA ARG A 36 -13.11 -9.87 -6.37
C ARG A 36 -12.21 -10.34 -5.23
N ILE A 37 -12.20 -11.63 -4.93
CA ILE A 37 -11.28 -12.20 -3.93
C ILE A 37 -9.82 -12.04 -4.37
N ALA A 38 -9.50 -12.28 -5.65
CA ALA A 38 -8.15 -12.07 -6.18
C ALA A 38 -7.71 -10.61 -6.06
N ASN A 39 -8.59 -9.66 -6.38
CA ASN A 39 -8.31 -8.23 -6.23
C ASN A 39 -8.01 -7.84 -4.77
N TRP A 40 -8.79 -8.34 -3.82
CA TRP A 40 -8.51 -8.14 -2.39
C TRP A 40 -7.12 -8.62 -1.99
N ASN A 41 -6.75 -9.83 -2.43
CA ASN A 41 -5.44 -10.39 -2.13
C ASN A 41 -4.31 -9.58 -2.77
N THR A 42 -4.50 -9.08 -4.00
CA THR A 42 -3.56 -8.15 -4.64
C THR A 42 -3.39 -6.89 -3.82
N ALA A 43 -4.49 -6.28 -3.34
CA ALA A 43 -4.42 -5.09 -2.50
C ALA A 43 -3.66 -5.31 -1.19
N ALA A 44 -3.91 -6.42 -0.50
CA ALA A 44 -3.20 -6.82 0.72
C ALA A 44 -1.72 -7.08 0.47
N HIS A 45 -1.39 -7.77 -0.62
CA HIS A 45 -0.01 -8.05 -0.99
C HIS A 45 0.77 -6.76 -1.29
N TYR A 46 0.22 -5.87 -2.13
CA TYR A 46 0.86 -4.60 -2.46
C TYR A 46 1.03 -3.74 -1.20
N GLN A 47 0.00 -3.64 -0.35
CA GLN A 47 0.10 -2.90 0.91
C GLN A 47 1.21 -3.44 1.82
N LEU A 48 1.31 -4.77 1.95
CA LEU A 48 2.34 -5.39 2.77
C LEU A 48 3.75 -5.10 2.24
N VAL A 49 3.98 -5.32 0.93
CA VAL A 49 5.28 -5.06 0.29
C VAL A 49 5.70 -3.61 0.48
N HIS A 50 4.82 -2.66 0.15
CA HIS A 50 5.15 -1.24 0.23
C HIS A 50 5.22 -0.71 1.65
N SER A 51 4.56 -1.34 2.63
CA SER A 51 4.75 -1.03 4.04
C SER A 51 6.16 -1.40 4.52
N GLY A 52 6.68 -2.55 4.07
CA GLY A 52 8.06 -2.96 4.33
C GLY A 52 9.07 -2.02 3.70
N VAL A 53 8.82 -1.60 2.45
CA VAL A 53 9.64 -0.57 1.79
C VAL A 53 9.59 0.75 2.56
N LEU A 54 8.42 1.19 3.03
CA LEU A 54 8.29 2.42 3.81
C LEU A 54 9.06 2.35 5.15
N LEU A 55 9.02 1.21 5.86
CA LEU A 55 9.82 0.99 7.06
C LEU A 55 11.32 1.04 6.77
N LEU A 56 11.76 0.39 5.68
CA LEU A 56 13.15 0.43 5.25
C LEU A 56 13.59 1.86 4.95
N VAL A 57 12.85 2.58 4.11
CA VAL A 57 13.15 3.97 3.72
C VAL A 57 13.17 4.88 4.94
N SER A 58 12.22 4.71 5.87
CA SER A 58 12.19 5.47 7.13
C SER A 58 13.43 5.25 8.00
N SER A 59 14.08 4.08 7.87
CA SER A 59 15.27 3.72 8.64
C SER A 59 16.57 4.17 7.98
N VAL A 60 16.71 3.91 6.68
CA VAL A 60 17.98 4.07 5.96
C VAL A 60 18.06 5.36 5.16
N ALA A 61 16.92 5.95 4.83
CA ALA A 61 16.81 7.19 4.07
C ALA A 61 15.71 8.12 4.62
N PRO A 62 15.71 8.45 5.94
CA PRO A 62 14.62 9.18 6.60
C PRO A 62 14.36 10.58 6.01
N LYS A 63 15.33 11.16 5.28
CA LYS A 63 15.20 12.44 4.59
C LYS A 63 14.51 12.34 3.22
N ASN A 64 14.32 11.13 2.67
CA ASN A 64 13.61 10.93 1.40
C ASN A 64 12.09 10.94 1.62
N THR A 65 11.56 12.12 1.95
CA THR A 65 10.14 12.33 2.22
C THR A 65 9.28 12.20 0.96
N LEU A 66 9.85 12.43 -0.23
CA LEU A 66 9.16 12.23 -1.51
C LEU A 66 8.82 10.76 -1.72
N ALA A 67 9.80 9.85 -1.63
CA ALA A 67 9.55 8.43 -1.76
C ALA A 67 8.57 7.93 -0.69
N SER A 68 8.76 8.36 0.56
CA SER A 68 7.89 7.98 1.69
C SER A 68 6.44 8.44 1.48
N GLY A 69 6.25 9.69 1.05
CA GLY A 69 4.93 10.25 0.77
C GLY A 69 4.23 9.56 -0.41
N LEU A 70 4.96 9.28 -1.49
CA LEU A 70 4.44 8.56 -2.66
C LEU A 70 4.04 7.11 -2.32
N LEU A 71 4.81 6.42 -1.48
CA LEU A 71 4.45 5.07 -1.00
C LEU A 71 3.18 5.09 -0.14
N VAL A 72 3.04 6.04 0.79
CA VAL A 72 1.84 6.20 1.63
C VAL A 72 0.61 6.53 0.77
N ALA A 73 0.73 7.52 -0.11
CA ALA A 73 -0.35 7.91 -1.02
C ALA A 73 -0.73 6.74 -1.93
N GLY A 74 0.27 6.05 -2.48
CA GLY A 74 0.10 4.89 -3.33
C GLY A 74 -0.62 3.73 -2.64
N MET A 75 -0.21 3.32 -1.43
CA MET A 75 -0.90 2.26 -0.68
C MET A 75 -2.35 2.64 -0.36
N THR A 76 -2.58 3.89 0.05
CA THR A 76 -3.94 4.38 0.37
C THR A 76 -4.84 4.34 -0.85
N MET A 77 -4.39 4.90 -1.97
CA MET A 77 -5.19 5.02 -3.18
C MET A 77 -5.30 3.69 -3.92
N PHE A 78 -4.24 2.90 -4.01
CA PHE A 78 -4.24 1.62 -4.72
C PHE A 78 -4.95 0.54 -3.90
N SER A 79 -4.41 0.18 -2.73
CA SER A 79 -4.97 -0.91 -1.93
C SER A 79 -6.30 -0.53 -1.29
N GLY A 80 -6.41 0.69 -0.75
CA GLY A 80 -7.65 1.16 -0.11
C GLY A 80 -8.85 1.17 -1.06
N SER A 81 -8.70 1.67 -2.29
CA SER A 81 -9.79 1.66 -3.27
C SER A 81 -10.18 0.24 -3.67
N ILE A 82 -9.22 -0.67 -3.88
CA ILE A 82 -9.51 -2.07 -4.23
C ILE A 82 -10.25 -2.78 -3.10
N TYR A 83 -9.91 -2.54 -1.82
CA TYR A 83 -10.69 -3.13 -0.71
C TYR A 83 -12.14 -2.64 -0.73
N LEU A 84 -12.36 -1.33 -0.87
CA LEU A 84 -13.70 -0.75 -0.89
C LEU A 84 -14.51 -1.25 -2.09
N LEU A 85 -13.92 -1.24 -3.29
CA LEU A 85 -14.53 -1.80 -4.51
C LEU A 85 -14.79 -3.30 -4.38
N THR A 86 -13.95 -4.03 -3.64
CA THR A 86 -14.18 -5.45 -3.39
C THR A 86 -15.34 -5.65 -2.43
N LEU A 87 -15.55 -4.81 -1.42
CA LEU A 87 -16.68 -4.94 -0.49
C LEU A 87 -18.01 -4.58 -1.16
N ASP A 88 -18.04 -3.45 -1.86
CA ASP A 88 -19.25 -2.95 -2.50
C ASP A 88 -18.92 -2.18 -3.81
N PRO A 89 -18.86 -2.88 -4.96
CA PRO A 89 -18.51 -2.27 -6.23
C PRO A 89 -19.49 -1.17 -6.68
N GLN A 90 -20.78 -1.30 -6.33
CA GLN A 90 -21.80 -0.33 -6.75
C GLN A 90 -21.68 0.96 -5.96
N ARG A 91 -21.55 0.86 -4.64
CA ARG A 91 -21.39 2.02 -3.76
C ARG A 91 -20.07 2.76 -4.01
N PHE A 92 -18.99 2.03 -4.29
CA PHE A 92 -17.65 2.59 -4.42
C PHE A 92 -17.17 2.73 -5.86
N LYS A 93 -18.04 2.60 -6.87
CA LYS A 93 -17.69 2.66 -8.29
C LYS A 93 -16.81 3.85 -8.68
N ALA A 94 -17.04 5.01 -8.06
CA ALA A 94 -16.26 6.23 -8.31
C ALA A 94 -14.77 6.12 -7.92
N LEU A 95 -14.40 5.12 -7.10
CA LEU A 95 -13.01 4.85 -6.74
C LEU A 95 -12.24 4.06 -7.81
N GLY A 96 -12.90 3.58 -8.86
CA GLY A 96 -12.23 2.83 -9.95
C GLY A 96 -11.01 3.57 -10.53
N PRO A 97 -11.13 4.85 -10.91
CA PRO A 97 -10.00 5.66 -11.38
C PRO A 97 -8.94 5.99 -10.31
N VAL A 98 -9.23 5.79 -9.02
CA VAL A 98 -8.26 6.06 -7.94
C VAL A 98 -7.19 4.98 -7.86
N THR A 99 -7.53 3.73 -8.19
CA THR A 99 -6.56 2.61 -8.23
C THR A 99 -5.34 2.90 -9.12
N PRO A 100 -5.48 3.26 -10.42
CA PRO A 100 -4.32 3.53 -11.27
C PRO A 100 -3.51 4.74 -10.81
N LEU A 101 -4.13 5.79 -10.24
CA LEU A 101 -3.40 6.91 -9.64
C LEU A 101 -2.55 6.47 -8.44
N GLY A 102 -3.08 5.57 -7.61
CA GLY A 102 -2.31 4.89 -6.56
C GLY A 102 -1.13 4.11 -7.13
N GLY A 103 -1.34 3.36 -8.21
CA GLY A 103 -0.27 2.63 -8.91
C GLY A 103 0.85 3.55 -9.41
N LEU A 104 0.49 4.69 -10.02
CA LEU A 104 1.47 5.71 -10.43
C LEU A 104 2.25 6.29 -9.25
N CYS A 105 1.62 6.48 -8.10
CA CYS A 105 2.32 6.91 -6.89
C CYS A 105 3.29 5.83 -6.39
N LEU A 106 2.91 4.55 -6.41
CA LEU A 106 3.81 3.45 -6.04
C LEU A 106 5.02 3.37 -6.98
N ILE A 107 4.81 3.50 -8.30
CA ILE A 107 5.88 3.57 -9.31
C ILE A 107 6.78 4.78 -9.03
N GLY A 108 6.19 5.96 -8.81
CA GLY A 108 6.93 7.18 -8.48
C GLY A 108 7.74 7.05 -7.19
N GLY A 109 7.21 6.35 -6.18
CA GLY A 109 7.92 6.05 -4.94
C GLY A 109 9.18 5.22 -5.19
N TRP A 110 9.07 4.15 -5.98
CA TRP A 110 10.23 3.36 -6.41
C TRP A 110 11.22 4.16 -7.26
N ALA A 111 10.74 4.99 -8.19
CA ALA A 111 11.59 5.86 -8.98
C ALA A 111 12.35 6.87 -8.10
N ALA A 112 11.68 7.47 -7.11
CA ALA A 112 12.29 8.38 -6.15
C ALA A 112 13.35 7.69 -5.26
N LEU A 113 13.25 6.37 -5.05
CA LEU A 113 14.31 5.58 -4.41
C LEU A 113 15.48 5.29 -5.36
N ALA A 114 15.18 4.97 -6.62
CA ALA A 114 16.19 4.67 -7.62
C ALA A 114 17.09 5.89 -7.94
N PHE A 115 16.50 7.07 -8.03
CA PHE A 115 17.18 8.32 -8.41
C PHE A 115 17.46 9.25 -7.22
N GLY A 116 16.96 8.92 -6.02
CA GLY A 116 17.25 9.66 -4.80
C GLY A 116 18.70 9.46 -4.35
N LYS A 117 19.24 10.41 -3.57
CA LYS A 117 20.57 10.28 -2.96
C LYS A 117 20.58 9.04 -2.06
N ARG A 118 21.32 8.00 -2.45
CA ARG A 118 21.59 6.84 -1.60
C ARG A 118 22.39 7.33 -0.39
N ILE A 119 21.85 7.18 0.82
CA ILE A 119 22.67 7.34 2.02
C ILE A 119 23.54 6.09 2.09
N PRO A 120 24.88 6.21 2.10
CA PRO A 120 25.74 5.04 2.24
C PRO A 120 25.39 4.34 3.55
N PHE A 121 25.17 3.03 3.48
CA PHE A 121 25.09 2.22 4.70
C PHE A 121 26.40 2.42 5.48
N PRO A 122 26.34 2.70 6.80
CA PRO A 122 27.54 2.64 7.62
C PRO A 122 28.09 1.21 7.49
N ARG A 123 29.33 1.09 7.00
CA ARG A 123 30.07 -0.17 7.01
C ARG A 123 30.43 -0.53 8.45
#